data_AF-A0A2G2ZV82-F1
#
_entry.id   AF-A0A2G2ZV82-F1
#
_cell.length_a   1.000
_cell.length_b   1.000
_cell.length_c   1.000
_cell.angle_alpha   90.00
_cell.angle_beta   90.00
_cell.angle_gamma   90.00
#
_symmetry.space_group_name_H-M   'P 1'
#
loop_
_entity.id
_entity.type
_entity.pdbx_description
1 polymer ?
#
loop_
_entity_poly.entity_id
_entity_poly.type
_entity_poly.pdbx_seq_one_letter_code
_entity_poly.pdbx_strand_id
1 'polypeptide(L)'
;MHRTMSIWDEETPRDRLESLFGQQKQGIVIEASEEQIRAISQHASRSKGETRGPFNLLKESPLFGNRFEQFFEAAPEKFERLRDLDTGVGYMNINQGGMVLPHYNTRVSWLVMVVEGKGRFEMACPHLGSQSQRQGHYQKVQGSLSVGDVL
;
A
#
# COMPACT_ATOMS: atom_id res chain seq x y z
N MET A 1 -30.85 -37.09 -47.86
CA MET A 1 -29.67 -36.27 -48.21
C MET A 1 -29.41 -35.35 -47.03
N HIS A 2 -28.22 -35.46 -46.45
CA HIS A 2 -27.90 -35.06 -45.08
C HIS A 2 -27.97 -33.55 -44.86
N ARG A 3 -28.65 -33.16 -43.77
CA ARG A 3 -28.54 -31.83 -43.17
C ARG A 3 -27.24 -31.81 -42.37
N THR A 4 -26.18 -31.27 -42.96
CA THR A 4 -24.92 -31.02 -42.26
C THR A 4 -25.17 -29.84 -41.31
N MET A 5 -25.34 -30.14 -40.02
CA MET A 5 -25.41 -29.15 -38.96
C MET A 5 -23.98 -28.68 -38.72
N SER A 6 -23.64 -27.50 -39.23
CA SER A 6 -22.35 -26.85 -39.01
C SER A 6 -22.27 -26.41 -37.55
N ILE A 7 -21.55 -27.19 -36.76
CA ILE A 7 -21.29 -27.00 -35.32
C ILE A 7 -20.23 -25.90 -35.05
N TRP A 8 -20.01 -24.97 -35.98
CA TRP A 8 -18.83 -24.08 -35.96
C TRP A 8 -19.14 -22.65 -36.44
N ASP A 9 -20.09 -21.92 -35.84
CA ASP A 9 -20.35 -20.53 -36.29
C ASP A 9 -20.99 -19.59 -35.24
N GLU A 10 -20.58 -19.64 -33.98
CA GLU A 10 -20.91 -18.55 -33.03
C GLU A 10 -19.71 -18.13 -32.17
N GLU A 11 -18.58 -17.85 -32.82
CA GLU A 11 -17.69 -16.83 -32.26
C GLU A 11 -18.41 -15.48 -32.39
N THR A 12 -18.50 -14.75 -31.28
CA THR A 12 -19.36 -13.56 -31.16
C THR A 12 -19.14 -12.58 -32.32
N PRO A 13 -20.20 -12.13 -33.04
CA PRO A 13 -20.04 -11.24 -34.19
C PRO A 13 -19.25 -9.97 -33.86
N ARG A 14 -18.38 -9.54 -34.78
CA ARG A 14 -17.47 -8.40 -34.59
C ARG A 14 -18.16 -7.13 -34.08
N ASP A 15 -19.30 -6.76 -34.67
CA ASP A 15 -20.04 -5.55 -34.29
C ASP A 15 -20.51 -5.59 -32.82
N ARG A 16 -20.80 -6.79 -32.30
CA ARG A 16 -21.18 -7.00 -30.91
C ARG A 16 -19.99 -6.83 -29.96
N LEU A 17 -18.79 -7.24 -30.39
CA LEU A 17 -17.55 -7.00 -29.65
C LEU A 17 -17.19 -5.51 -29.64
N GLU A 18 -17.23 -4.84 -30.79
CA GLU A 18 -16.95 -3.40 -30.89
C GLU A 18 -17.94 -2.57 -30.05
N SER A 19 -19.23 -2.94 -30.04
CA SER A 19 -20.22 -2.33 -29.17
C SER A 19 -19.91 -2.56 -27.68
N LEU A 20 -19.57 -3.80 -27.28
CA LEU A 20 -19.26 -4.11 -25.88
C LEU A 20 -18.08 -3.30 -25.35
N PHE A 21 -16.97 -3.25 -26.08
CA PHE A 21 -15.77 -2.53 -25.65
C PHE A 21 -15.90 -1.00 -25.82
N GLY A 22 -16.81 -0.54 -26.68
CA GLY A 22 -17.08 0.89 -26.89
C GLY A 22 -18.07 1.52 -25.91
N GLN A 23 -18.75 0.73 -25.07
CA GLN A 23 -19.81 1.22 -24.18
C GLN A 23 -19.30 2.04 -22.99
N GLN A 24 -18.18 1.65 -22.37
CA GLN A 24 -17.65 2.36 -21.21
C GLN A 24 -16.73 3.52 -21.64
N LYS A 25 -17.13 4.75 -21.31
CA LYS A 25 -16.40 5.99 -21.64
C LYS A 25 -16.18 6.91 -20.45
N GLN A 26 -16.61 6.51 -19.24
CA GLN A 26 -16.63 7.36 -18.05
C GLN A 26 -15.30 7.37 -17.26
N GLY A 27 -14.30 6.60 -17.70
CA GLY A 27 -13.00 6.49 -17.05
C GLY A 27 -12.83 5.22 -16.21
N ILE A 28 -11.76 5.18 -15.39
CA ILE A 28 -11.33 3.99 -14.63
C ILE A 28 -12.08 3.87 -13.29
N VAL A 29 -12.49 4.98 -12.69
CA VAL A 29 -13.31 5.04 -11.47
C VAL A 29 -14.62 5.73 -11.82
N ILE A 30 -15.74 5.03 -11.62
CA ILE A 30 -17.08 5.48 -11.98
C ILE A 30 -18.02 5.43 -10.77
N GLU A 31 -19.11 6.19 -10.85
CA GLU A 31 -20.18 6.14 -9.85
C GLU A 31 -20.94 4.80 -9.92
N ALA A 32 -21.38 4.30 -8.77
CA ALA A 32 -22.20 3.09 -8.66
C ALA A 32 -23.42 3.38 -7.79
N SER A 33 -24.58 2.82 -8.17
CA SER A 33 -25.80 2.94 -7.38
C SER A 33 -25.69 2.14 -6.07
N GLU A 34 -26.53 2.48 -5.09
CA GLU A 34 -26.56 1.77 -3.82
C GLU A 34 -26.88 0.27 -4.01
N GLU A 35 -27.78 -0.07 -4.93
CA GLU A 35 -28.12 -1.44 -5.27
C GLU A 35 -26.93 -2.19 -5.87
N GLN A 36 -26.17 -1.54 -6.75
CA GLN A 36 -24.96 -2.13 -7.33
C GLN A 36 -23.90 -2.39 -6.26
N ILE A 37 -23.68 -1.44 -5.35
CA ILE A 37 -22.74 -1.59 -4.23
C ILE A 37 -23.19 -2.76 -3.33
N ARG A 38 -24.47 -2.85 -2.98
CA ARG A 38 -25.03 -3.94 -2.17
C ARG A 38 -24.86 -5.30 -2.84
N ALA A 39 -25.17 -5.41 -4.14
CA ALA A 39 -25.07 -6.66 -4.90
C ALA A 39 -23.61 -7.17 -4.95
N ILE A 40 -22.65 -6.28 -5.19
CA ILE A 40 -21.22 -6.64 -5.22
C ILE A 40 -20.73 -7.02 -3.81
N SER A 41 -21.10 -6.24 -2.79
CA SER A 41 -20.63 -6.44 -1.41
C SER A 41 -21.05 -7.78 -0.80
N GLN A 42 -22.20 -8.35 -1.21
CA GLN A 42 -22.67 -9.66 -0.76
C GLN A 42 -21.66 -10.80 -1.03
N HIS A 43 -20.75 -10.63 -2.00
CA HIS A 43 -19.75 -11.63 -2.37
C HIS A 43 -18.33 -11.28 -1.91
N ALA A 44 -18.11 -10.11 -1.30
CA ALA A 44 -16.77 -9.58 -1.00
C ALA A 44 -15.93 -10.46 -0.05
N SER A 45 -16.57 -11.26 0.81
CA SER A 45 -15.88 -12.16 1.76
C SER A 45 -15.96 -13.64 1.39
N ARG A 46 -16.52 -13.99 0.22
CA ARG A 46 -16.74 -15.39 -0.20
C ARG A 46 -15.57 -15.98 -1.01
N SER A 47 -14.41 -15.33 -1.01
CA SER A 47 -13.22 -15.82 -1.71
C SER A 47 -12.65 -17.07 -1.03
N LYS A 48 -13.07 -18.25 -1.50
CA LYS A 48 -12.42 -19.55 -1.26
C LYS A 48 -11.32 -19.83 -2.31
N GLY A 49 -10.59 -18.80 -2.72
CA GLY A 49 -9.43 -18.93 -3.62
C GLY A 49 -8.12 -19.08 -2.83
N GLU A 50 -7.03 -19.43 -3.51
CA GLU A 50 -5.67 -19.53 -2.92
C GLU A 50 -5.17 -18.21 -2.31
N THR A 51 -5.74 -17.07 -2.73
CA THR A 51 -5.39 -15.74 -2.19
C THR A 51 -5.95 -15.54 -0.79
N ARG A 52 -5.07 -15.45 0.21
CA ARG A 52 -5.46 -15.13 1.59
C ARG A 52 -6.05 -13.71 1.69
N GLY A 53 -7.11 -13.54 2.46
CA GLY A 53 -7.77 -12.24 2.71
C GLY A 53 -6.89 -11.25 3.49
N PRO A 54 -7.24 -9.96 3.56
CA PRO A 54 -6.40 -8.92 4.16
C PRO A 54 -6.07 -9.20 5.63
N PHE A 55 -4.97 -8.63 6.13
CA PHE A 55 -4.66 -8.59 7.56
C PHE A 55 -4.79 -7.15 8.07
N ASN A 56 -5.04 -6.99 9.38
CA ASN A 56 -5.14 -5.68 10.01
C ASN A 56 -3.99 -5.52 10.99
N LEU A 57 -3.05 -4.62 10.66
CA LEU A 57 -1.86 -4.35 11.44
C LEU A 57 -2.18 -3.81 12.85
N LEU A 58 -3.27 -3.06 13.01
CA LEU A 58 -3.67 -2.46 14.29
C LEU A 58 -4.32 -3.47 15.25
N LYS A 59 -4.54 -4.72 14.82
CA LYS A 59 -4.96 -5.81 15.71
C LYS A 59 -3.79 -6.54 16.36
N GLU A 60 -2.56 -6.31 15.88
CA GLU A 60 -1.35 -6.85 16.50
C GLU A 60 -0.96 -6.03 17.74
N SER A 61 -0.15 -6.62 18.62
CA SER A 61 0.51 -5.84 19.66
C SER A 61 1.55 -4.90 19.04
N PRO A 62 1.69 -3.65 19.52
CA PRO A 62 2.75 -2.77 19.05
C PRO A 62 4.11 -3.41 19.35
N LEU A 63 5.04 -3.28 18.40
CA LEU A 63 6.43 -3.73 18.57
C LEU A 63 7.11 -2.95 19.70
N PHE A 64 6.85 -1.64 19.74
CA PHE A 64 7.19 -0.77 20.86
C PHE A 64 6.20 0.38 20.94
N GLY A 65 6.12 0.99 22.11
CA GLY A 65 5.32 2.18 22.32
C GLY A 65 5.27 2.61 23.77
N ASN A 66 4.83 3.84 23.98
CA ASN A 66 4.50 4.39 25.28
C ASN A 66 3.28 5.32 25.14
N ARG A 67 3.03 6.20 26.12
CA ARG A 67 1.92 7.16 26.07
C ARG A 67 2.02 8.22 24.95
N PHE A 68 3.17 8.37 24.29
CA PHE A 68 3.44 9.36 23.26
C PHE A 68 3.59 8.76 21.86
N GLU A 69 3.91 7.47 21.74
CA GLU A 69 4.07 6.81 20.45
C GLU A 69 3.69 5.34 20.49
N GLN A 70 3.27 4.80 19.35
CA GLN A 70 3.05 3.38 19.15
C GLN A 70 3.52 3.00 17.76
N PHE A 71 4.32 1.94 17.66
CA PHE A 71 4.77 1.38 16.40
C PHE A 71 4.30 -0.05 16.24
N PHE A 72 3.56 -0.32 15.17
CA PHE A 72 3.10 -1.65 14.77
C PHE A 72 3.87 -2.07 13.53
N GLU A 73 4.25 -3.35 13.45
CA GLU A 73 4.99 -3.87 12.30
C GLU A 73 4.51 -5.27 11.91
N ALA A 74 4.15 -5.42 10.62
CA ALA A 74 4.02 -6.70 9.96
C ALA A 74 5.33 -7.01 9.23
N ALA A 75 6.22 -7.72 9.93
CA ALA A 75 7.52 -8.13 9.40
C ALA A 75 7.40 -9.43 8.56
N PRO A 76 8.22 -9.62 7.52
CA PRO A 76 8.15 -10.80 6.66
C PRO A 76 8.38 -12.11 7.43
N GLU A 77 9.14 -12.11 8.51
CA GLU A 77 9.36 -13.30 9.36
C GLU A 77 8.05 -13.81 9.98
N LYS A 78 7.10 -12.91 10.27
CA LYS A 78 5.80 -13.26 10.86
C LYS A 78 4.70 -13.40 9.81
N PHE A 79 4.79 -12.63 8.73
CA PHE A 79 3.76 -12.58 7.69
C PHE A 79 4.25 -13.21 6.40
N GLU A 80 3.91 -14.50 6.20
CA GLU A 80 4.37 -15.30 5.05
C GLU A 80 4.16 -14.64 3.69
N ARG A 81 3.11 -13.82 3.55
CA ARG A 81 2.75 -13.10 2.33
C ARG A 81 3.65 -11.92 1.98
N LEU A 82 4.53 -11.54 2.89
CA LEU A 82 5.49 -10.46 2.66
C LEU A 82 6.92 -10.99 2.46
N ARG A 83 7.13 -12.31 2.61
CA ARG A 83 8.45 -12.96 2.54
C ARG A 83 9.02 -13.01 1.13
N ASP A 84 8.15 -13.17 0.14
CA ASP A 84 8.54 -13.20 -1.27
C ASP A 84 9.13 -11.87 -1.73
N LEU A 85 8.65 -10.76 -1.17
CA LEU A 85 9.15 -9.41 -1.43
C LEU A 85 10.19 -8.91 -0.41
N ASP A 86 10.49 -9.70 0.62
CA ASP A 86 11.33 -9.30 1.78
C ASP A 86 10.98 -7.90 2.32
N THR A 87 9.68 -7.63 2.45
CA THR A 87 9.16 -6.29 2.77
C THR A 87 8.40 -6.31 4.09
N GLY A 88 8.52 -5.23 4.88
CA GLY A 88 7.71 -5.00 6.07
C GLY A 88 6.65 -3.92 5.84
N VAL A 89 5.55 -3.97 6.60
CA VAL A 89 4.58 -2.86 6.68
C VAL A 89 4.53 -2.35 8.10
N GLY A 90 4.87 -1.07 8.29
CA GLY A 90 4.86 -0.39 9.58
C GLY A 90 3.74 0.64 9.69
N TYR A 91 3.22 0.82 10.90
CA TYR A 91 2.33 1.93 11.26
C TYR A 91 2.86 2.61 12.52
N MET A 92 3.28 3.85 12.39
CA MET A 92 3.78 4.69 13.49
C MET A 92 2.75 5.76 13.82
N ASN A 93 2.24 5.73 15.04
CA ASN A 93 1.45 6.81 15.60
C ASN A 93 2.28 7.59 16.60
N ILE A 94 2.30 8.92 16.47
CA ILE A 94 2.94 9.84 17.42
C ILE A 94 1.84 10.79 17.92
N ASN A 95 1.52 10.70 19.20
CA ASN A 95 0.51 11.54 19.83
C ASN A 95 0.95 13.02 19.80
N GLN A 96 -0.02 13.92 19.86
CA GLN A 96 0.23 15.36 19.82
C GLN A 96 1.25 15.79 20.89
N GLY A 97 2.29 16.51 20.46
CA GLY A 97 3.39 16.96 21.33
C GLY A 97 4.42 15.88 21.66
N GLY A 98 4.23 14.65 21.17
CA GLY A 98 5.20 13.56 21.27
C GLY A 98 6.28 13.64 20.20
N MET A 99 7.30 12.79 20.36
CA MET A 99 8.32 12.53 19.36
C MET A 99 8.79 11.09 19.48
N VAL A 100 9.26 10.51 18.37
CA VAL A 100 10.04 9.29 18.42
C VAL A 100 11.49 9.67 18.67
N LEU A 101 12.15 9.00 19.61
CA LEU A 101 13.56 9.25 19.90
C LEU A 101 14.42 8.96 18.65
N PRO A 102 15.54 9.69 18.46
CA PRO A 102 16.46 9.42 17.37
C PRO A 102 16.90 7.97 17.37
N HIS A 103 16.62 7.27 16.27
CA HIS A 103 17.01 5.89 16.05
C HIS A 103 17.37 5.70 14.57
N TYR A 104 17.99 4.57 14.27
CA TYR A 104 18.25 4.14 12.90
C TYR A 104 17.85 2.68 12.75
N ASN A 105 17.41 2.33 11.55
CA ASN A 105 17.17 0.93 11.20
C ASN A 105 18.49 0.30 10.79
N THR A 106 18.74 -0.92 11.26
CA THR A 106 20.02 -1.62 11.00
C THR A 106 20.16 -2.05 9.54
N ARG A 107 19.04 -2.41 8.88
CA ARG A 107 19.03 -2.97 7.52
C ARG A 107 17.88 -2.48 6.64
N VAL A 108 16.78 -1.99 7.22
CA VAL A 108 15.58 -1.63 6.45
C VAL A 108 15.63 -0.17 6.02
N SER A 109 15.28 0.09 4.75
CA SER A 109 14.93 1.41 4.25
C SER A 109 13.41 1.53 4.20
N TRP A 110 12.86 2.47 4.95
CA TRP A 110 11.41 2.74 4.95
C TRP A 110 11.07 3.82 3.93
N LEU A 111 10.02 3.58 3.14
CA LEU A 111 9.30 4.62 2.43
C LEU A 111 8.11 5.00 3.31
N VAL A 112 8.18 6.18 3.92
CA VAL A 112 7.22 6.62 4.95
C VAL A 112 6.24 7.62 4.34
N MET A 113 4.93 7.35 4.44
CA MET A 113 3.88 8.27 4.01
C MET A 113 3.11 8.81 5.23
N VAL A 114 2.86 10.12 5.26
CA VAL A 114 2.00 10.72 6.29
C VAL A 114 0.53 10.56 5.91
N VAL A 115 -0.20 9.83 6.75
CA VAL A 115 -1.65 9.61 6.56
C VAL A 115 -2.50 10.59 7.37
N GLU A 116 -2.00 11.05 8.51
CA GLU A 116 -2.71 11.96 9.40
C GLU A 116 -1.74 12.96 10.06
N GLY A 117 -2.26 14.15 10.35
CA GLY A 117 -1.53 15.18 11.11
C GLY A 117 -0.39 15.85 10.32
N LYS A 118 0.56 16.40 11.09
CA LYS A 118 1.74 17.10 10.58
C LYS A 118 2.89 16.96 11.57
N GLY A 119 4.11 17.00 11.08
CA GLY A 119 5.31 16.82 11.90
C GLY A 119 6.54 17.47 11.32
N ARG A 120 7.66 17.27 12.01
CA ARG A 120 8.99 17.66 11.56
C ARG A 120 9.93 16.49 11.77
N PHE A 121 10.82 16.26 10.82
CA PHE A 121 11.86 15.25 10.93
C PHE A 121 13.24 15.89 10.90
N GLU A 122 14.20 15.19 11.51
CA GLU A 122 15.63 15.42 11.35
C GLU A 122 16.31 14.08 11.09
N MET A 123 17.26 14.05 10.16
CA MET A 123 18.01 12.87 9.76
C MET A 123 19.47 13.24 9.54
N ALA A 124 20.37 12.36 9.97
CA ALA A 124 21.81 12.48 9.75
C ALA A 124 22.22 11.69 8.51
N CYS A 125 22.70 12.34 7.46
CA CYS A 125 23.09 11.68 6.21
C CYS A 125 24.58 11.91 5.88
N PRO A 126 25.43 10.87 5.91
CA PRO A 126 26.85 11.01 5.57
C PRO A 126 27.07 11.21 4.06
N HIS A 127 26.13 10.78 3.20
CA HIS A 127 26.27 10.82 1.75
C HIS A 127 26.09 12.23 1.14
N LEU A 128 25.44 13.14 1.87
CA LEU A 128 25.22 14.52 1.41
C LEU A 128 26.32 15.48 1.91
N GLY A 129 27.29 15.00 2.69
CA GLY A 129 28.45 15.78 3.11
C GLY A 129 29.44 16.01 1.96
N SER A 130 30.17 17.13 1.98
CA SER A 130 31.19 17.42 0.97
C SER A 130 32.33 16.40 1.01
N GLN A 131 32.77 15.91 -0.15
CA GLN A 131 33.93 15.00 -0.28
C GLN A 131 35.25 15.56 0.29
N SER A 132 35.34 16.88 0.52
CA SER A 132 36.52 17.54 1.09
C SER A 132 36.74 17.26 2.59
N GLN A 133 35.77 16.70 3.30
CA GLN A 133 35.92 16.35 4.71
C GLN A 133 36.33 14.88 4.85
N ARG A 134 37.64 14.65 5.05
CA ARG A 134 38.26 13.32 5.25
C ARG A 134 37.90 12.64 6.59
N GLN A 135 36.92 13.15 7.31
CA GLN A 135 36.39 12.59 8.56
C GLN A 135 34.85 12.62 8.48
N GLY A 136 34.21 11.51 8.88
CA GLY A 136 32.77 11.28 8.73
C GLY A 136 31.90 12.44 9.18
N HIS A 137 31.52 13.28 8.22
CA HIS A 137 30.62 14.40 8.43
C HIS A 137 29.20 13.97 8.05
N TYR A 138 28.30 14.11 9.02
CA TYR A 138 26.88 13.83 8.81
C TYR A 138 26.17 15.13 8.47
N GLN A 139 25.63 15.23 7.26
CA GLN A 139 24.79 16.36 6.87
C GLN A 139 23.45 16.28 7.60
N LYS A 140 23.02 17.40 8.17
CA LYS A 140 21.67 17.54 8.72
C LYS A 140 20.65 17.67 7.59
N VAL A 141 19.79 16.67 7.46
CA VAL A 141 18.60 16.70 6.60
C VAL A 141 17.39 16.92 7.50
N GLN A 142 16.51 17.85 7.14
CA GLN A 142 15.37 18.20 7.97
C GLN A 142 14.25 18.75 7.09
N GLY A 143 13.02 18.60 7.55
CA GLY A 143 11.85 19.12 6.84
C GLY A 143 10.58 18.99 7.66
N SER A 144 9.53 19.64 7.20
CA SER A 144 8.17 19.43 7.71
C SER A 144 7.47 18.39 6.85
N LEU A 145 6.59 17.61 7.47
CA LEU A 145 5.77 16.60 6.81
C LEU A 145 4.29 16.88 7.09
N SER A 146 3.47 16.77 6.07
CA SER A 146 2.00 16.89 6.09
C SER A 146 1.37 15.71 5.36
N VAL A 147 0.06 15.53 5.49
CA VAL A 147 -0.67 14.43 4.84
C VAL A 147 -0.36 14.35 3.34
N GLY A 148 0.02 13.16 2.88
CA GLY A 148 0.41 12.87 1.51
C GLY A 148 1.91 13.00 1.22
N ASP A 149 2.69 13.64 2.09
CA ASP A 149 4.15 13.69 1.94
C ASP A 149 4.78 12.30 2.12
N VAL A 150 5.86 12.06 1.38
CA VAL A 150 6.66 10.84 1.44
C VAL A 150 8.11 11.17 1.80
N LEU A 151 8.69 10.41 2.73
CA LEU A 151 10.09 10.48 3.14
C LEU A 151 10.80 9.14 2.92
#